data_AF-A0A8I0LBP5-F1
#
_entry.id   AF-A0A8I0LBP5-F1
#
_cell.length_a   1.000
_cell.length_b   1.000
_cell.length_c   1.000
_cell.angle_alpha   90.00
_cell.angle_beta   90.00
_cell.angle_gamma   90.00
#
_symmetry.space_group_name_H-M   'P 1'
#
loop_
_entity.id
_entity.type
_entity.pdbx_description
1 polymer ?
#
loop_
_entity_poly.entity_id
_entity_poly.type
_entity_poly.pdbx_seq_one_letter_code
_entity_poly.pdbx_strand_id
1 'polypeptide(L)'
;MLVSDQDTEADRMDRMYEWLGVVCAEFDIDRELLDAVVPQLLDLTRDVAHGPSRPAAPMTAFLLGIAATRDARATDGTATTETDTAALARRVLEGATRLQEMIAKEY
;
A
#
# COMPACT_ATOMS: atom_id res chain seq x y z
N MET A 1 -27.75 20.86 23.25
CA MET A 1 -26.43 20.20 23.14
C MET A 1 -26.59 19.01 22.22
N LEU A 2 -26.21 19.13 20.95
CA LEU A 2 -26.03 18.02 20.01
C LEU A 2 -25.04 18.52 18.96
N VAL A 3 -23.74 18.46 19.27
CA VAL A 3 -22.74 18.35 18.20
C VAL A 3 -22.78 16.89 17.80
N SER A 4 -23.29 16.62 16.60
CA SER A 4 -23.28 15.29 16.02
C SER A 4 -21.82 14.92 15.74
N ASP A 5 -21.24 14.11 16.62
CA ASP A 5 -19.92 13.50 16.49
C ASP A 5 -19.98 12.33 15.50
N GLN A 6 -20.30 12.60 14.24
CA GLN A 6 -20.29 11.60 13.18
C GLN A 6 -19.34 12.09 12.10
N ASP A 7 -18.06 11.76 12.27
CA ASP A 7 -17.09 11.89 11.19
C ASP A 7 -17.60 11.16 9.94
N THR A 8 -17.65 11.87 8.83
CA THR A 8 -17.99 11.25 7.54
C THR A 8 -16.85 10.35 7.06
N GLU A 9 -17.11 9.50 6.07
CA GLU A 9 -16.06 8.71 5.44
C GLU A 9 -15.02 9.61 4.75
N ALA A 10 -15.45 10.74 4.19
CA ALA A 10 -14.55 11.74 3.61
C ALA A 10 -13.62 12.32 4.68
N ASP A 11 -14.16 12.71 5.85
CA ASP A 11 -13.34 13.23 6.96
C ASP A 11 -12.32 12.19 7.46
N ARG A 12 -12.70 10.90 7.47
CA ARG A 12 -11.77 9.80 7.80
C ARG A 12 -10.66 9.64 6.76
N MET A 13 -10.99 9.72 5.48
CA MET A 13 -10.01 9.63 4.40
C MET A 13 -9.05 10.81 4.41
N ASP A 14 -9.54 12.03 4.66
CA ASP A 14 -8.69 13.22 4.76
C ASP A 14 -7.68 13.09 5.90
N ARG A 15 -8.12 12.63 7.08
CA ARG A 15 -7.21 12.34 8.21
C ARG A 15 -6.23 11.22 7.91
N MET A 16 -6.62 10.21 7.14
CA MET A 16 -5.70 9.18 6.68
C MET A 16 -4.61 9.78 5.77
N TYR A 17 -4.97 10.62 4.79
CA TYR A 17 -4.00 11.28 3.92
C TYR A 17 -3.10 12.27 4.67
N GLU A 18 -3.61 12.94 5.70
CA GLU A 18 -2.82 13.76 6.62
C GLU A 18 -1.81 12.91 7.38
N TRP A 19 -2.27 11.80 7.99
CA TRP A 19 -1.39 10.86 8.69
C TRP A 19 -0.32 10.25 7.77
N LEU A 20 -0.69 9.83 6.56
CA LEU A 20 0.27 9.33 5.57
C LEU A 20 1.29 10.41 5.18
N GLY A 21 0.90 11.68 5.13
CA GLY A 21 1.83 12.79 4.96
C GLY A 21 2.87 12.90 6.08
N VAL A 22 2.45 12.71 7.34
CA VAL A 22 3.38 12.66 8.50
C VAL A 22 4.34 11.48 8.39
N VAL A 23 3.84 10.30 8.01
CA VAL A 23 4.66 9.10 7.80
C VAL A 23 5.67 9.30 6.67
N CYS A 24 5.25 9.91 5.56
CA CYS A 24 6.16 10.25 4.46
C CYS A 24 7.29 11.18 4.91
N ALA A 25 6.97 12.20 5.70
CA ALA A 25 7.98 13.11 6.24
C ALA A 25 8.97 12.41 7.20
N GLU A 26 8.48 11.49 8.05
CA GLU A 26 9.33 10.72 8.97
C GLU A 26 10.33 9.81 8.25
N PHE A 27 9.94 9.24 7.11
CA PHE A 27 10.75 8.26 6.37
C PHE A 27 11.39 8.81 5.08
N ASP A 28 11.34 10.12 4.85
CA ASP A 28 11.88 10.78 3.65
C ASP A 28 11.32 10.20 2.33
N ILE A 29 10.00 9.96 2.30
CA ILE A 29 9.29 9.43 1.15
C ILE A 29 8.60 10.59 0.41
N ASP A 30 8.80 10.64 -0.92
CA ASP A 30 8.10 11.59 -1.78
C ASP A 30 6.58 11.42 -1.69
N ARG A 31 5.88 12.49 -1.35
CA ARG A 31 4.43 12.49 -1.17
C ARG A 31 3.68 12.29 -2.49
N GLU A 32 4.25 12.68 -3.63
CA GLU A 32 3.64 12.47 -4.94
C GLU A 32 3.43 10.98 -5.24
N LEU A 33 4.20 10.11 -4.58
CA LEU A 33 4.02 8.67 -4.65
C LEU A 33 2.67 8.20 -4.09
N LEU A 34 2.16 8.87 -3.05
CA LEU A 34 0.94 8.42 -2.35
C LEU A 34 -0.25 8.39 -3.28
N ASP A 35 -0.43 9.42 -4.10
CA ASP A 35 -1.57 9.53 -5.02
C ASP A 35 -1.57 8.40 -6.05
N ALA A 36 -0.39 7.89 -6.41
CA ALA A 36 -0.23 6.81 -7.37
C ALA A 36 -0.48 5.40 -6.78
N VAL A 37 -0.32 5.21 -5.47
CA VAL A 37 -0.37 3.87 -4.84
C VAL A 37 -1.54 3.65 -3.90
N VAL A 38 -2.04 4.70 -3.25
CA VAL A 38 -3.07 4.59 -2.20
C VAL A 38 -4.36 3.94 -2.73
N PRO A 39 -4.96 4.36 -3.86
CA PRO A 39 -6.22 3.76 -4.31
C PRO A 39 -6.12 2.24 -4.49
N GLN A 40 -5.07 1.77 -5.16
CA GLN A 40 -4.86 0.36 -5.46
C GLN A 40 -4.54 -0.45 -4.21
N LEU A 41 -3.75 0.10 -3.27
CA LEU A 41 -3.44 -0.59 -2.02
C LEU A 41 -4.66 -0.68 -1.09
N LEU A 42 -5.53 0.31 -1.09
CA LEU A 42 -6.79 0.26 -0.34
C LEU A 42 -7.78 -0.75 -0.94
N ASP A 43 -7.86 -0.84 -2.28
CA ASP A 43 -8.65 -1.88 -2.94
C ASP A 43 -8.10 -3.28 -2.65
N LEU A 44 -6.78 -3.51 -2.76
CA LEU A 44 -6.17 -4.77 -2.34
C LEU A 44 -6.48 -5.10 -0.88
N THR A 45 -6.36 -4.13 0.02
CA THR A 45 -6.66 -4.29 1.46
C THR A 45 -8.11 -4.72 1.67
N ARG A 46 -9.05 -4.09 0.94
CA ARG A 46 -10.47 -4.46 0.95
C ARG A 46 -10.66 -5.90 0.49
N ASP A 47 -10.05 -6.30 -0.62
CA ASP A 47 -10.20 -7.64 -1.20
C ASP A 47 -9.66 -8.71 -0.25
N VAL A 48 -8.47 -8.49 0.34
CA VAL A 48 -7.88 -9.42 1.32
C VAL A 48 -8.73 -9.53 2.57
N ALA A 49 -9.26 -8.40 3.06
CA ALA A 49 -10.05 -8.36 4.29
C ALA A 49 -11.40 -9.08 4.14
N HIS A 50 -11.98 -9.06 2.93
CA HIS A 50 -13.24 -9.75 2.63
C HIS A 50 -13.06 -11.20 2.16
N GLY A 51 -11.94 -11.53 1.52
CA GLY A 51 -11.62 -12.89 1.08
C GLY A 51 -10.98 -13.73 2.20
N PRO A 52 -9.64 -13.89 2.24
CA PRO A 52 -8.97 -14.75 3.21
C PRO A 52 -9.32 -14.47 4.67
N SER A 53 -9.16 -13.23 5.14
CA SER A 53 -9.60 -12.74 6.46
C SER A 53 -9.09 -11.32 6.72
N ARG A 54 -9.75 -10.61 7.64
CA ARG A 54 -9.33 -9.27 8.08
C ARG A 54 -7.87 -9.20 8.61
N PRO A 55 -7.37 -10.14 9.44
CA PRO A 55 -5.97 -10.14 9.87
C PRO A 55 -4.96 -10.35 8.73
N ALA A 56 -5.38 -10.94 7.61
CA ALA A 56 -4.48 -11.15 6.47
C ALA A 56 -4.11 -9.83 5.77
N ALA A 57 -4.95 -8.80 5.83
CA ALA A 57 -4.72 -7.54 5.12
C ALA A 57 -3.36 -6.87 5.48
N PRO A 58 -3.04 -6.59 6.76
CA PRO A 58 -1.72 -6.03 7.11
C PRO A 58 -0.57 -7.01 6.83
N MET A 59 -0.78 -8.32 6.96
CA MET A 59 0.25 -9.32 6.69
C MET A 59 0.59 -9.40 5.20
N THR A 60 -0.41 -9.31 4.33
CA THR A 60 -0.24 -9.26 2.87
C THR A 60 0.51 -8.00 2.45
N ALA A 61 0.17 -6.83 2.99
CA ALA A 61 0.88 -5.59 2.70
C ALA A 61 2.37 -5.67 3.10
N PHE A 62 2.67 -6.23 4.27
CA PHE A 62 4.04 -6.45 4.73
C PHE A 62 4.83 -7.37 3.79
N LEU A 63 4.25 -8.52 3.40
CA LEU A 63 4.89 -9.48 2.49
C LEU A 63 5.07 -8.92 1.08
N LEU A 64 4.10 -8.13 0.59
CA LEU A 64 4.18 -7.45 -0.69
C LEU A 64 5.36 -6.46 -0.72
N GLY A 65 5.56 -5.69 0.36
CA GLY A 65 6.73 -4.83 0.52
C GLY A 65 8.04 -5.61 0.41
N ILE A 66 8.16 -6.74 1.12
CA ILE A 66 9.35 -7.61 1.04
C ILE A 66 9.56 -8.15 -0.39
N ALA A 67 8.49 -8.58 -1.07
CA ALA A 67 8.59 -9.10 -2.43
C ALA A 67 9.12 -8.04 -3.40
N ALA A 68 8.61 -6.80 -3.30
CA ALA A 68 9.01 -5.69 -4.15
C ALA A 68 10.51 -5.33 -4.04
N THR A 69 11.15 -5.57 -2.88
CA THR A 69 12.60 -5.35 -2.73
C THR A 69 13.44 -6.53 -3.22
N ARG A 70 12.92 -7.76 -3.21
CA ARG A 70 13.65 -8.94 -3.70
C ARG A 70 13.78 -8.93 -5.21
N ASP A 71 12.71 -8.52 -5.91
CA ASP A 71 12.72 -8.39 -7.36
C ASP A 71 13.72 -7.32 -7.82
N ALA A 72 13.87 -6.22 -7.07
CA ALA A 72 14.88 -5.19 -7.34
C ALA A 72 16.32 -5.74 -7.31
N ARG A 73 16.61 -6.67 -6.40
CA ARG A 73 17.93 -7.29 -6.27
C ARG A 73 18.21 -8.33 -7.36
N ALA A 74 17.16 -8.91 -7.94
CA ALA A 74 17.28 -9.89 -9.01
C ALA A 74 17.53 -9.23 -10.38
N THR A 75 17.00 -8.02 -10.61
CA THR A 75 17.14 -7.31 -11.90
C THR A 75 18.50 -6.64 -12.07
N ASP A 76 19.09 -6.14 -10.98
CA ASP A 76 20.22 -5.21 -11.10
C ASP A 76 21.60 -5.88 -11.08
N GLY A 77 21.71 -7.17 -10.71
CA GLY A 77 22.96 -7.97 -10.73
C GLY A 77 24.15 -7.39 -9.92
N THR A 78 23.98 -6.19 -9.38
CA THR A 78 24.97 -5.34 -8.72
C THR A 78 24.22 -4.62 -7.60
N ALA A 79 24.84 -4.59 -6.43
CA ALA A 79 24.26 -3.97 -5.24
C ALA A 79 24.34 -2.44 -5.34
N THR A 80 23.51 -1.83 -6.19
CA THR A 80 23.38 -0.37 -6.21
C THR A 80 22.67 0.06 -4.93
N THR A 81 23.26 1.03 -4.23
CA THR A 81 22.90 1.41 -2.85
C THR A 81 21.72 2.39 -2.79
N GLU A 82 21.25 2.90 -3.93
CA GLU A 82 20.03 3.70 -4.05
C GLU A 82 18.92 2.87 -4.66
N THR A 83 17.87 2.62 -3.87
CA THR A 83 16.67 1.98 -4.38
C THR A 83 15.78 3.06 -5.00
N ASP A 84 15.56 2.98 -6.32
CA ASP A 84 14.58 3.81 -7.01
C ASP A 84 13.17 3.56 -6.43
N THR A 85 12.68 4.53 -5.66
CA THR A 85 11.36 4.52 -5.01
C THR A 85 10.22 4.39 -6.02
N ALA A 86 10.33 5.02 -7.19
CA ALA A 86 9.32 4.88 -8.24
C ALA A 86 9.33 3.47 -8.84
N ALA A 87 10.50 2.85 -8.98
CA ALA A 87 10.58 1.44 -9.36
C ALA A 87 10.01 0.49 -8.30
N LEU A 88 10.24 0.76 -7.00
CA LEU A 88 9.60 0.00 -5.92
C LEU A 88 8.08 0.12 -5.97
N ALA A 89 7.56 1.34 -6.13
CA ALA A 89 6.12 1.56 -6.21
C ALA A 89 5.49 0.81 -7.38
N ARG A 90 6.12 0.82 -8.57
CA ARG A 90 5.66 0.01 -9.71
C ARG A 90 5.61 -1.48 -9.38
N ARG A 91 6.67 -2.03 -8.76
CA ARG A 91 6.70 -3.44 -8.35
C ARG A 91 5.64 -3.79 -7.31
N VAL A 92 5.39 -2.89 -6.36
CA VAL A 92 4.30 -3.01 -5.38
C VAL A 92 2.96 -3.08 -6.09
N LEU A 93 2.70 -2.19 -7.05
CA LEU A 93 1.45 -2.17 -7.82
C LEU A 93 1.26 -3.44 -8.66
N GLU A 94 2.32 -3.89 -9.36
CA GLU A 94 2.29 -5.15 -10.11
C GLU A 94 2.01 -6.36 -9.20
N GLY A 95 2.64 -6.38 -8.01
CA GLY A 95 2.39 -7.42 -7.02
C GLY A 95 0.98 -7.36 -6.44
N ALA A 96 0.45 -6.16 -6.20
CA ALA A 96 -0.93 -5.96 -5.76
C ALA A 96 -1.93 -6.54 -6.78
N THR A 97 -1.75 -6.25 -8.07
CA THR A 97 -2.59 -6.84 -9.13
C THR A 97 -2.55 -8.36 -9.12
N ARG A 98 -1.36 -8.96 -9.02
CA ARG A 98 -1.22 -10.44 -8.95
C ARG A 98 -1.95 -11.01 -7.73
N LEU A 99 -1.86 -10.35 -6.58
CA LEU A 99 -2.55 -10.79 -5.35
C LEU A 99 -4.07 -10.68 -5.50
N GLN A 100 -4.59 -9.61 -6.11
CA GLN A 100 -6.02 -9.47 -6.39
C GLN A 100 -6.53 -10.58 -7.33
N GLU A 101 -5.75 -10.94 -8.35
CA GLU A 101 -6.07 -12.08 -9.22
C GLU A 101 -6.08 -13.42 -8.47
N MET A 102 -5.18 -13.62 -7.51
CA MET A 102 -5.18 -14.82 -6.65
C MET A 102 -6.44 -14.86 -5.76
N ILE A 103 -6.77 -13.72 -5.13
CA ILE A 103 -7.95 -13.59 -4.28
C ILE A 103 -9.20 -13.92 -5.09
N ALA A 104 -9.39 -13.29 -6.25
CA ALA A 104 -10.57 -13.50 -7.11
C ALA A 104 -10.74 -14.94 -7.63
N LYS A 105 -9.68 -15.76 -7.62
CA LYS A 105 -9.73 -17.17 -8.02
C LYS A 105 -10.07 -18.10 -6.86
N GLU A 106 -9.75 -17.71 -5.63
CA GLU A 106 -9.77 -18.60 -4.46
C GLU A 106 -10.78 -18.18 -3.37
N TYR A 107 -11.26 -16.93 -3.37
CA TYR A 107 -12.14 -16.34 -2.36
C TYR A 107 -13.24 -15.48 -3.01
#